data_AF-H7EJR9-F1
#
_entry.id   AF-H7EJR9-F1
#
_cell.length_a   1.000
_cell.length_b   1.000
_cell.length_c   1.000
_cell.angle_alpha   90.00
_cell.angle_beta   90.00
_cell.angle_gamma   90.00
#
_symmetry.space_group_name_H-M   'P 1'
#
loop_
_entity.id
_entity.type
_entity.pdbx_description
1 polymer ?
#
loop_
_entity_poly.entity_id
_entity_poly.type
_entity_poly.pdbx_seq_one_letter_code
_entity_poly.pdbx_strand_id
1 'polypeptide(L)'
;MNLRKLIIAASSLLIACFQAASLPSGYGKVKLGMDVDSVKSALKSDHQFGYRGDRDVSLSPSSHETVIETDPTIYAVYSFFERCWFQFSDEKLSVITLNLNEEMVDYHSVFEELCEKYGIPDEISPKKSVWKSDSVTLSLEKPLSLKYVDAKAFKQKKESATVRETAAERARDEFLKGL
;
A
#
# COMPACT_ATOMS: atom_id res chain seq x y z
N MET A 1 -37.08 -29.59 -53.57
CA MET A 1 -37.64 -28.24 -53.34
C MET A 1 -37.37 -27.90 -51.88
N ASN A 2 -36.20 -27.32 -51.56
CA ASN A 2 -36.01 -25.90 -51.14
C ASN A 2 -36.85 -25.57 -49.88
N LEU A 3 -36.36 -24.97 -48.78
CA LEU A 3 -35.36 -23.91 -48.66
C LEU A 3 -35.15 -23.52 -47.16
N ARG A 4 -33.91 -23.14 -46.78
CA ARG A 4 -33.51 -22.20 -45.68
C ARG A 4 -33.67 -22.63 -44.20
N LYS A 5 -32.57 -22.93 -43.49
CA LYS A 5 -31.69 -22.00 -42.71
C LYS A 5 -32.37 -21.40 -41.45
N LEU A 6 -31.93 -21.83 -40.26
CA LEU A 6 -31.42 -20.88 -39.25
C LEU A 6 -30.51 -21.58 -38.22
N ILE A 7 -29.26 -21.14 -38.20
CA ILE A 7 -28.24 -21.42 -37.19
C ILE A 7 -28.46 -20.39 -36.06
N ILE A 8 -28.49 -20.83 -34.80
CA ILE A 8 -28.08 -19.97 -33.68
C ILE A 8 -27.22 -20.83 -32.74
N ALA A 9 -25.90 -20.71 -32.92
CA ALA A 9 -24.92 -21.09 -31.91
C ALA A 9 -24.95 -20.01 -30.83
N ALA A 10 -25.46 -20.35 -29.64
CA ALA A 10 -25.33 -19.51 -28.47
C ALA A 10 -23.94 -19.73 -27.85
N SER A 11 -22.94 -19.00 -28.32
CA SER A 11 -21.68 -18.84 -27.60
C SER A 11 -21.92 -17.94 -26.40
N SER A 12 -22.19 -18.54 -25.25
CA SER A 12 -22.16 -17.85 -23.96
C SER A 12 -20.70 -17.52 -23.64
N LEU A 13 -20.27 -16.29 -23.95
CA LEU A 13 -19.03 -15.74 -23.45
C LEU A 13 -19.22 -15.52 -21.94
N LEU A 14 -18.82 -16.51 -21.14
CA LEU A 14 -18.68 -16.38 -19.69
C LEU A 14 -17.52 -15.41 -19.44
N ILE A 15 -17.83 -14.12 -19.35
CA ILE A 15 -16.94 -13.15 -18.73
C ILE A 15 -16.95 -13.50 -17.24
N ALA A 16 -15.94 -14.24 -16.81
CA ALA A 16 -15.65 -14.38 -15.40
C ALA A 16 -15.28 -12.99 -14.87
N CYS A 17 -16.25 -12.29 -14.29
CA CYS A 17 -15.98 -11.11 -13.48
C CYS A 17 -15.17 -11.60 -12.27
N PHE A 18 -13.85 -11.51 -12.36
CA PHE A 18 -12.97 -11.67 -11.22
C PHE A 18 -13.33 -10.55 -10.23
N GLN A 19 -14.08 -10.87 -9.17
CA GLN A 19 -14.35 -9.91 -8.11
C GLN A 19 -13.05 -9.71 -7.33
N ALA A 20 -12.34 -8.64 -7.63
CA ALA A 20 -11.19 -8.20 -6.83
C ALA A 20 -11.64 -8.05 -5.37
N ALA A 21 -10.85 -8.60 -4.45
CA ALA A 21 -11.12 -8.44 -3.02
C ALA A 21 -11.01 -6.96 -2.63
N SER A 22 -11.74 -6.53 -1.60
CA SER A 22 -11.62 -5.17 -1.07
C SER A 22 -10.21 -4.95 -0.52
N LEU A 23 -9.61 -3.77 -0.80
CA LEU A 23 -8.29 -3.44 -0.29
C LEU A 23 -8.25 -3.46 1.25
N PRO A 24 -7.23 -4.09 1.85
CA PRO A 24 -7.08 -4.13 3.30
C PRO A 24 -6.69 -2.75 3.84
N SER A 25 -7.26 -2.39 4.99
CA SER A 25 -6.98 -1.12 5.68
C SER A 25 -5.72 -1.16 6.54
N GLY A 26 -4.77 -2.06 6.27
CA GLY A 26 -3.55 -2.27 7.05
C GLY A 26 -3.01 -3.70 6.92
N TYR A 27 -2.16 -4.10 7.87
CA TYR A 27 -1.53 -5.41 7.89
C TYR A 27 -1.74 -6.10 9.24
N GLY A 28 -2.14 -7.38 9.21
CA GLY A 28 -2.41 -8.17 10.41
C GLY A 28 -3.45 -7.48 11.31
N LYS A 29 -3.06 -7.21 12.56
CA LYS A 29 -3.91 -6.52 13.54
C LYS A 29 -3.80 -4.99 13.51
N VAL A 30 -2.83 -4.44 12.79
CA VAL A 30 -2.60 -2.98 12.71
C VAL A 30 -3.39 -2.43 11.53
N LYS A 31 -4.31 -1.49 11.81
CA LYS A 31 -5.24 -0.93 10.83
C LYS A 31 -5.26 0.60 10.92
N LEU A 32 -5.41 1.24 9.75
CA LEU A 32 -5.69 2.66 9.64
C LEU A 32 -6.89 3.04 10.52
N GLY A 33 -6.83 4.23 11.12
CA GLY A 33 -7.85 4.74 12.04
C GLY A 33 -7.73 4.26 13.49
N MET A 34 -6.77 3.38 13.82
CA MET A 34 -6.49 3.00 15.22
C MET A 34 -5.81 4.16 15.98
N ASP A 35 -6.11 4.29 17.26
CA ASP A 35 -5.35 5.17 18.16
C ASP A 35 -3.99 4.57 18.51
N VAL A 36 -3.12 5.41 19.10
CA VAL A 36 -1.74 5.07 19.44
C VAL A 36 -1.67 3.82 20.32
N ASP A 37 -2.43 3.74 21.41
CA ASP A 37 -2.33 2.63 22.37
C ASP A 37 -2.83 1.30 21.81
N SER A 38 -3.85 1.35 20.96
CA SER A 38 -4.32 0.20 20.20
C SER A 38 -3.26 -0.31 19.24
N VAL A 39 -2.53 0.59 18.55
CA VAL A 39 -1.42 0.21 17.67
C VAL A 39 -0.28 -0.40 18.47
N LYS A 40 0.14 0.20 19.59
CA LYS A 40 1.17 -0.35 20.49
C LYS A 40 0.82 -1.78 20.92
N SER A 41 -0.44 -2.00 21.30
CA SER A 41 -0.93 -3.31 21.73
C SER A 41 -0.90 -4.34 20.60
N ALA A 42 -1.30 -3.95 19.39
CA ALA A 42 -1.25 -4.81 18.20
C ALA A 42 0.18 -5.18 17.84
N LEU A 43 1.09 -4.19 17.77
CA LEU A 43 2.51 -4.39 17.47
C LEU A 43 3.20 -5.28 18.51
N LYS A 44 2.90 -5.09 19.80
CA LYS A 44 3.46 -5.93 20.87
C LYS A 44 2.99 -7.38 20.79
N SER A 45 1.79 -7.62 20.22
CA SER A 45 1.22 -8.97 20.10
C SER A 45 1.76 -9.77 18.90
N ASP A 46 2.55 -9.15 18.02
CA ASP A 46 3.09 -9.77 16.82
C ASP A 46 4.61 -9.54 16.74
N HIS A 47 5.34 -10.64 16.92
CA HIS A 47 6.80 -10.62 17.00
C HIS A 47 7.45 -10.17 15.68
N GLN A 48 6.77 -10.24 14.53
CA GLN A 48 7.34 -9.79 13.27
C GLN A 48 7.70 -8.31 13.28
N PHE A 49 7.00 -7.48 14.07
CA PHE A 49 7.28 -6.05 14.10
C PHE A 49 8.49 -5.68 14.95
N GLY A 50 8.96 -6.55 15.85
CA GLY A 50 10.08 -6.23 16.74
C GLY A 50 9.85 -5.03 17.66
N TYR A 51 8.59 -4.70 17.96
CA TYR A 51 8.20 -3.53 18.76
C TYR A 51 8.61 -3.65 20.23
N ARG A 52 9.28 -2.62 20.77
CA ARG A 52 9.88 -2.62 22.11
C ARG A 52 9.10 -1.84 23.17
N GLY A 53 7.97 -1.25 22.81
CA GLY A 53 7.22 -0.35 23.69
C GLY A 53 7.53 1.12 23.41
N ASP A 54 7.38 1.96 24.44
CA ASP A 54 7.39 3.44 24.26
C ASP A 54 8.70 4.02 23.72
N ARG A 55 9.81 3.28 23.77
CA ARG A 55 11.09 3.68 23.16
C ARG A 55 11.00 3.89 21.65
N ASP A 56 10.09 3.16 21.01
CA ASP A 56 9.88 3.19 19.56
C ASP A 56 8.91 4.32 19.17
N VAL A 57 8.40 5.09 20.13
CA VAL A 57 7.45 6.19 19.92
C VAL A 57 8.21 7.52 19.92
N SER A 58 7.93 8.36 18.94
CA SER A 58 8.52 9.70 18.82
C SER A 58 7.50 10.70 18.30
N LEU A 59 7.86 11.99 18.33
CA LEU A 59 7.14 13.05 17.64
C LEU A 59 7.92 13.44 16.39
N SER A 60 7.22 13.47 15.25
CA SER A 60 7.74 13.97 13.99
C SER A 60 8.22 15.42 14.16
N PRO A 61 9.49 15.75 13.84
CA PRO A 61 10.02 17.10 14.01
C PRO A 61 9.31 18.14 13.14
N SER A 62 8.76 17.72 12.00
CA SER A 62 8.14 18.62 11.02
C SER A 62 6.65 18.85 11.29
N SER A 63 5.93 17.81 11.69
CA SER A 63 4.47 17.87 11.88
C SER A 63 4.02 17.86 13.34
N HIS A 64 4.92 17.58 14.30
CA HIS A 64 4.60 17.30 15.70
C HIS A 64 3.62 16.13 15.89
N GLU A 65 3.40 15.35 14.84
CA GLU A 65 2.57 14.15 14.86
C GLU A 65 3.30 12.99 15.52
N THR A 66 2.57 12.13 16.22
CA THR A 66 3.14 10.89 16.75
C THR A 66 3.56 9.96 15.62
N VAL A 67 4.71 9.32 15.79
CA VAL A 67 5.22 8.27 14.91
C VAL A 67 5.72 7.11 15.77
N ILE A 68 5.36 5.89 15.40
CA ILE A 68 6.00 4.68 15.94
C ILE A 68 6.93 4.11 14.86
N GLU A 69 8.19 3.87 15.23
CA GLU A 69 9.19 3.25 14.37
C GLU A 69 9.66 1.93 14.98
N THR A 70 9.52 0.83 14.24
CA THR A 70 9.97 -0.49 14.70
C THR A 70 11.12 -1.00 13.85
N ASP A 71 12.06 -1.73 14.47
CA ASP A 71 13.25 -2.28 13.82
C ASP A 71 13.42 -3.78 14.12
N PRO A 72 12.64 -4.64 13.45
CA PRO A 72 12.69 -6.08 13.62
C PRO A 72 14.00 -6.73 13.17
N THR A 73 14.85 -6.07 12.38
CA THR A 73 16.15 -6.63 11.96
C THR A 73 17.05 -6.98 13.15
N ILE A 74 16.87 -6.27 14.28
CA ILE A 74 17.65 -6.45 15.50
C ILE A 74 16.98 -7.46 16.45
N TYR A 75 15.64 -7.55 16.41
CA TYR A 75 14.85 -8.20 17.48
C TYR A 75 13.98 -9.36 17.00
N ALA A 76 13.87 -9.59 15.70
CA ALA A 76 13.04 -10.62 15.08
C ALA A 76 13.74 -11.26 13.89
N VAL A 77 14.57 -12.27 14.18
CA VAL A 77 15.47 -12.98 13.24
C VAL A 77 14.78 -13.53 11.99
N TYR A 78 13.47 -13.82 12.06
CA TYR A 78 12.69 -14.35 10.94
C TYR A 78 11.58 -13.39 10.48
N SER A 79 11.75 -12.10 10.71
CA SER A 79 10.78 -11.12 10.24
C SER A 79 10.87 -10.96 8.73
N PHE A 80 9.71 -10.85 8.08
CA PHE A 80 9.59 -10.38 6.70
C PHE A 80 9.75 -8.86 6.60
N PHE A 81 9.86 -8.18 7.73
CA PHE A 81 10.01 -6.74 7.80
C PHE A 81 11.44 -6.36 8.14
N GLU A 82 11.85 -5.25 7.56
CA GLU A 82 12.87 -4.38 8.12
C GLU A 82 12.16 -3.27 8.90
N ARG A 83 12.62 -2.02 8.76
CA ARG A 83 12.06 -0.88 9.46
C ARG A 83 10.62 -0.59 9.04
N CYS A 84 9.74 -0.43 10.01
CA CYS A 84 8.35 -0.07 9.80
C CYS A 84 8.04 1.28 10.44
N TRP A 85 7.12 2.05 9.83
CA TRP A 85 6.64 3.32 10.38
C TRP A 85 5.12 3.36 10.44
N PHE A 86 4.61 3.88 11.55
CA PHE A 86 3.19 4.07 11.81
C PHE A 86 2.98 5.54 12.17
N GLN A 87 2.41 6.32 11.25
CA GLN A 87 2.27 7.76 11.40
C GLN A 87 0.83 8.14 11.72
N PHE A 88 0.67 8.96 12.75
CA PHE A 88 -0.64 9.37 13.25
C PHE A 88 -0.97 10.78 12.77
N SER A 89 -2.23 11.03 12.47
CA SER A 89 -2.76 12.35 12.17
C SER A 89 -4.09 12.48 12.90
N ASP A 90 -4.32 13.60 13.58
CA ASP A 90 -5.46 13.78 14.49
C ASP A 90 -5.65 12.59 15.46
N GLU A 91 -4.54 12.13 16.06
CA GLU A 91 -4.48 10.99 16.99
C GLU A 91 -4.85 9.62 16.40
N LYS A 92 -5.06 9.53 15.09
CA LYS A 92 -5.43 8.29 14.38
C LYS A 92 -4.35 7.86 13.39
N LEU A 93 -4.11 6.55 13.30
CA LEU A 93 -3.16 5.99 12.36
C LEU A 93 -3.57 6.30 10.92
N SER A 94 -2.76 7.09 10.23
CA SER A 94 -3.07 7.61 8.90
C SER A 94 -2.18 7.02 7.80
N VAL A 95 -0.97 6.58 8.17
CA VAL A 95 -0.01 5.95 7.25
C VAL A 95 0.65 4.77 7.94
N ILE A 96 0.70 3.64 7.24
CA ILE A 96 1.50 2.47 7.60
C ILE A 96 2.51 2.27 6.48
N THR A 97 3.80 2.23 6.80
CA THR A 97 4.87 1.89 5.86
C THR A 97 5.59 0.66 6.40
N LEU A 98 5.57 -0.43 5.63
CA LEU A 98 6.26 -1.69 5.94
C LEU A 98 7.38 -1.85 4.91
N ASN A 99 8.63 -1.67 5.31
CA ASN A 99 9.74 -2.12 4.46
C ASN A 99 9.88 -3.62 4.62
N LEU A 100 9.83 -4.35 3.51
CA LEU A 100 10.00 -5.78 3.54
C LEU A 100 11.47 -6.12 3.39
N ASN A 101 11.88 -7.22 3.99
CA ASN A 101 13.24 -7.74 3.87
C ASN A 101 13.45 -8.35 2.48
N GLU A 102 14.28 -7.70 1.66
CA GLU A 102 14.59 -8.11 0.28
C GLU A 102 15.33 -9.46 0.20
N GLU A 103 15.93 -9.94 1.29
CA GLU A 103 16.52 -11.28 1.37
C GLU A 103 15.44 -12.38 1.53
N MET A 104 14.26 -12.02 2.04
CA MET A 104 13.17 -12.95 2.36
C MET A 104 12.10 -13.00 1.27
N VAL A 105 11.88 -11.88 0.59
CA VAL A 105 10.89 -11.76 -0.50
C VAL A 105 11.32 -10.67 -1.47
N ASP A 106 11.02 -10.83 -2.76
CA ASP A 106 11.34 -9.84 -3.78
C ASP A 106 10.10 -9.05 -4.23
N TYR A 107 10.34 -7.91 -4.89
CA TYR A 107 9.30 -7.02 -5.40
C TYR A 107 8.32 -7.71 -6.34
N HIS A 108 8.82 -8.56 -7.24
CA HIS A 108 7.98 -9.19 -8.25
C HIS A 108 7.00 -10.16 -7.60
N SER A 109 7.47 -11.00 -6.67
CA SER A 109 6.62 -11.92 -5.91
C SER A 109 5.50 -11.19 -5.16
N VAL A 110 5.81 -10.07 -4.50
CA VAL A 110 4.79 -9.26 -3.81
C VAL A 110 3.83 -8.61 -4.80
N PHE A 111 4.34 -8.09 -5.92
CA PHE A 111 3.52 -7.48 -6.96
C PHE A 111 2.51 -8.45 -7.57
N GLU A 112 2.95 -9.67 -7.90
CA GLU A 112 2.09 -10.73 -8.44
C GLU A 112 1.00 -11.11 -7.43
N GLU A 113 1.36 -11.33 -6.17
CA GLU A 113 0.41 -11.67 -5.11
C GLU A 113 -0.64 -10.57 -4.90
N LEU A 114 -0.25 -9.29 -4.97
CA LEU A 114 -1.18 -8.17 -4.91
C LEU A 114 -2.09 -8.12 -6.14
N CYS A 115 -1.56 -8.41 -7.33
CA CYS A 115 -2.36 -8.48 -8.56
C CYS A 115 -3.38 -9.62 -8.51
N GLU A 116 -3.00 -10.77 -7.97
CA GLU A 116 -3.89 -11.91 -7.82
C GLU A 116 -5.05 -11.59 -6.85
N LYS A 117 -4.74 -10.92 -5.74
CA LYS A 117 -5.74 -10.57 -4.71
C LYS A 117 -6.66 -9.41 -5.10
N TYR A 118 -6.10 -8.36 -5.70
CA TYR A 118 -6.76 -7.07 -5.84
C TYR A 118 -6.91 -6.61 -7.30
N GLY A 119 -6.48 -7.42 -8.26
CA GLY A 119 -6.47 -7.07 -9.68
C GLY A 119 -5.30 -6.17 -10.05
N ILE A 120 -5.30 -5.67 -11.30
CA ILE A 120 -4.25 -4.76 -11.77
C ILE A 120 -4.25 -3.43 -10.98
N PRO A 121 -3.09 -2.79 -10.77
CA PRO A 121 -3.03 -1.50 -10.09
C PRO A 121 -3.72 -0.38 -10.90
N ASP A 122 -4.30 0.59 -10.21
CA ASP A 122 -4.87 1.82 -10.80
C ASP A 122 -3.80 2.73 -11.38
N GLU A 123 -2.61 2.78 -10.77
CA GLU A 123 -1.48 3.57 -11.24
C GLU A 123 -0.19 2.75 -11.18
N ILE A 124 0.58 2.76 -12.27
CA ILE A 124 1.90 2.15 -12.35
C ILE A 124 2.91 3.21 -12.79
N SER A 125 4.05 3.24 -12.11
CA SER A 125 5.20 4.07 -12.44
C SER A 125 6.49 3.29 -12.22
N PRO A 126 7.65 3.77 -12.72
CA PRO A 126 8.94 3.10 -12.47
C PRO A 126 9.28 2.92 -10.99
N LYS A 127 8.67 3.73 -10.10
CA LYS A 127 8.94 3.74 -8.66
C LYS A 127 7.92 2.98 -7.83
N LYS A 128 6.71 2.73 -8.32
CA LYS A 128 5.63 2.12 -7.55
C LYS A 128 4.43 1.68 -8.39
N SER A 129 3.68 0.74 -7.83
CA SER A 129 2.34 0.32 -8.26
C SER A 129 1.33 0.67 -7.16
N VAL A 130 0.15 1.17 -7.52
CA VAL A 130 -0.84 1.71 -6.58
C VAL A 130 -2.23 1.14 -6.85
N TRP A 131 -2.89 0.68 -5.80
CA TRP A 131 -4.30 0.29 -5.77
C TRP A 131 -5.08 1.26 -4.88
N LYS A 132 -6.28 1.64 -5.29
CA LYS A 132 -7.11 2.65 -4.61
C LYS A 132 -8.51 2.13 -4.36
N SER A 133 -9.03 2.51 -3.21
CA SER A 133 -10.45 2.45 -2.88
C SER A 133 -10.90 3.79 -2.30
N ASP A 134 -12.16 3.90 -1.94
CA ASP A 134 -12.69 5.12 -1.29
C ASP A 134 -12.05 5.39 0.07
N SER A 135 -11.51 4.37 0.73
CA SER A 135 -10.97 4.45 2.10
C SER A 135 -9.45 4.28 2.17
N VAL A 136 -8.84 3.55 1.25
CA VAL A 136 -7.42 3.16 1.33
C VAL A 136 -6.72 3.40 0.01
N THR A 137 -5.49 3.92 0.09
CA THR A 137 -4.51 3.81 -0.99
C THR A 137 -3.43 2.83 -0.54
N LEU A 138 -3.28 1.73 -1.27
CA LEU A 138 -2.23 0.74 -1.09
C LEU A 138 -1.17 0.94 -2.19
N SER A 139 0.09 1.13 -1.82
CA SER A 139 1.19 1.15 -2.79
C SER A 139 2.27 0.13 -2.46
N LEU A 140 2.75 -0.52 -3.52
CA LEU A 140 4.02 -1.25 -3.50
C LEU A 140 5.07 -0.34 -4.14
N GLU A 141 6.06 0.09 -3.36
CA GLU A 141 7.07 1.07 -3.76
C GLU A 141 8.45 0.42 -3.80
N LYS A 142 9.29 0.86 -4.75
CA LYS A 142 10.68 0.41 -4.85
C LYS A 142 11.54 1.08 -3.77
N PRO A 143 12.54 0.40 -3.19
CA PRO A 143 13.00 -0.94 -3.56
C PRO A 143 12.05 -2.07 -3.13
N LEU A 144 11.54 -2.06 -1.89
CA LEU A 144 10.52 -3.02 -1.46
C LEU A 144 9.74 -2.56 -0.21
N SER A 145 8.79 -1.64 -0.41
CA SER A 145 7.96 -1.10 0.67
C SER A 145 6.48 -1.26 0.34
N LEU A 146 5.71 -1.79 1.30
CA LEU A 146 4.26 -1.79 1.23
C LEU A 146 3.71 -0.65 2.09
N LYS A 147 2.89 0.21 1.49
CA LYS A 147 2.38 1.40 2.16
C LYS A 147 0.87 1.47 2.08
N TYR A 148 0.25 1.73 3.23
CA TYR A 148 -1.18 1.97 3.38
C TYR A 148 -1.38 3.41 3.79
N VAL A 149 -2.28 4.10 3.10
CA VAL A 149 -2.62 5.49 3.40
C VAL A 149 -4.12 5.63 3.51
N ASP A 150 -4.58 6.24 4.60
CA ASP A 150 -5.98 6.63 4.74
C ASP A 150 -6.33 7.69 3.68
N ALA A 151 -7.30 7.36 2.82
CA ALA A 151 -7.64 8.21 1.69
C ALA A 151 -8.19 9.59 2.11
N LYS A 152 -8.82 9.70 3.29
CA LYS A 152 -9.34 10.97 3.80
C LYS A 152 -8.22 11.83 4.36
N ALA A 153 -7.35 11.25 5.19
CA ALA A 153 -6.19 11.93 5.75
C ALA A 153 -5.25 12.42 4.62
N PHE A 154 -5.08 11.63 3.56
CA PHE A 154 -4.30 12.04 2.41
C PHE A 154 -4.91 13.23 1.66
N LYS A 155 -6.23 13.22 1.43
CA LYS A 155 -6.93 14.34 0.76
C LYS A 155 -6.80 15.64 1.55
N GLN A 156 -6.99 15.59 2.87
CA GLN A 156 -6.81 16.75 3.76
C GLN A 156 -5.38 17.31 3.68
N LYS A 157 -4.35 16.43 3.71
CA LYS A 157 -2.95 16.86 3.55
C LYS A 157 -2.66 17.42 2.16
N LYS A 158 -3.23 16.85 1.09
CA LYS A 158 -3.06 17.33 -0.29
C LYS A 158 -3.70 18.70 -0.51
N GLU A 159 -4.84 18.99 0.10
CA GLU A 159 -5.47 20.32 0.04
C GLU A 159 -4.62 21.39 0.74
N SER A 160 -3.88 21.00 1.79
CA SER A 160 -2.91 21.88 2.45
C SER A 160 -1.58 22.04 1.70
N ALA A 161 -1.27 21.16 0.75
CA ALA A 161 -0.01 21.13 0.01
C ALA A 161 -0.25 21.36 -1.49
N THR A 162 -0.03 22.58 -1.97
CA THR A 162 -0.08 22.92 -3.41
C THR A 162 0.84 22.00 -4.21
N VAL A 163 0.28 21.01 -4.90
CA VAL A 163 1.06 20.08 -5.73
C VAL A 163 1.52 20.84 -6.97
N ARG A 164 2.79 21.27 -6.96
CA ARG A 164 3.52 21.62 -8.19
C ARG A 164 4.12 20.35 -8.75
N GLU A 165 3.77 20.05 -9.99
CA GLU A 165 4.49 19.08 -10.81
C GLU A 165 6.00 19.39 -10.78
N THR A 166 6.80 18.39 -10.43
CA THR A 166 8.23 18.55 -10.22
C THR A 166 8.97 18.62 -11.55
N ALA A 167 10.10 19.34 -11.61
CA ALA A 167 10.93 19.41 -12.82
C ALA A 167 11.34 18.02 -13.33
N ALA A 168 11.49 17.04 -12.44
CA ALA A 168 11.82 15.65 -12.77
C ALA A 168 10.67 14.86 -13.43
N GLU A 169 9.41 15.27 -13.24
CA GLU A 169 8.27 14.68 -13.94
C GLU A 169 8.22 15.18 -15.39
N ARG A 170 8.37 16.50 -15.60
CA ARG A 170 8.43 17.08 -16.96
C ARG A 170 9.60 16.55 -17.79
N ALA A 171 10.79 16.47 -17.20
CA ALA A 171 11.97 15.94 -17.88
C ALA A 171 11.79 14.47 -18.33
N ARG A 172 11.03 13.69 -17.55
CA ARG A 172 10.71 12.30 -17.90
C ARG A 172 9.74 12.23 -19.07
N ASP A 173 8.69 13.05 -19.05
CA ASP A 173 7.73 13.12 -20.14
C ASP A 173 8.37 13.55 -21.46
N GLU A 174 9.31 14.51 -21.40
CA GLU A 174 10.10 14.92 -22.56
C GLU A 174 10.99 13.78 -23.09
N PHE A 175 11.70 13.05 -22.20
CA PHE A 175 12.47 11.88 -22.60
C PHE A 175 11.61 10.81 -23.28
N LEU A 176 10.46 10.47 -22.68
CA LEU A 176 9.55 9.44 -23.22
C LEU A 176 8.92 9.85 -24.55
N LYS A 177 8.64 11.15 -24.77
CA LYS A 177 8.16 11.67 -26.06
C LYS A 177 9.22 11.65 -27.17
N GLY A 178 10.50 11.55 -26.79
CA GLY A 178 11.62 11.47 -27.71
C GLY A 178 11.98 10.05 -28.17
N LEU A 179 11.27 9.03 -27.66
CA LEU A 179 11.36 7.63 -28.12
C LEU A 179 10.43 7.41 -29.33
#